data_AF-A0AA50HVZ0-F1
#
_entry.id   AF-A0AA50HVZ0-F1
#
_cell.length_a   1.000
_cell.length_b   1.000
_cell.length_c   1.000
_cell.angle_alpha   90.00
_cell.angle_beta   90.00
_cell.angle_gamma   90.00
#
_symmetry.space_group_name_H-M   'P 1'
#
loop_
_entity.id
_entity.type
_entity.pdbx_description
1 polymer ?
#
loop_
_entity_poly.entity_id
_entity_poly.type
_entity_poly.pdbx_seq_one_letter_code
_entity_poly.pdbx_strand_id
1 'polypeptide(L)'
;MSTARHHAEWLALTEIVGPFLSLEVLLSVFPQGLESHDSEHYRLLKQAYQEWTESQRDPAIHRVWIDWVLQNTLEYPAECLRSGQEIPPVAS
;
A
#
# COMPACT_ATOMS: atom_id res chain seq x y z
N MET A 1 -0.10 4.32 22.72
CA MET A 1 -1.56 4.13 22.52
C MET A 1 -1.86 2.65 22.58
N SER A 2 -3.07 2.22 22.97
CA SER A 2 -3.42 0.79 22.96
C SER A 2 -3.69 0.31 21.53
N THR A 3 -3.41 -0.96 21.25
CA THR A 3 -3.70 -1.62 19.96
C THR A 3 -5.15 -1.43 19.53
N ALA A 4 -6.08 -1.56 20.48
CA ALA A 4 -7.51 -1.36 20.23
C ALA A 4 -7.84 0.07 19.77
N ARG A 5 -7.25 1.09 20.42
CA ARG A 5 -7.50 2.48 20.05
C ARG A 5 -6.93 2.82 18.68
N HIS A 6 -5.71 2.36 18.41
CA HIS A 6 -5.06 2.58 17.11
C HIS A 6 -5.86 1.96 15.96
N HIS A 7 -6.36 0.72 16.14
CA HIS A 7 -7.16 0.04 15.14
C HIS A 7 -8.54 0.70 14.93
N ALA A 8 -9.19 1.16 15.99
CA ALA A 8 -10.45 1.89 15.88
C ALA A 8 -10.28 3.22 15.12
N GLU A 9 -9.17 3.92 15.34
CA GLU A 9 -8.82 5.13 14.58
C GLU A 9 -8.61 4.80 13.10
N TRP A 10 -7.95 3.69 12.75
CA TRP A 10 -7.77 3.26 11.36
C TRP A 10 -9.07 2.90 10.66
N LEU A 11 -9.94 2.12 11.32
CA LEU A 11 -11.24 1.76 10.76
C LEU A 11 -12.11 2.99 10.48
N ALA A 12 -12.00 4.03 11.31
CA ALA A 12 -12.73 5.29 11.11
C ALA A 12 -12.26 6.09 9.88
N LEU A 13 -11.06 5.79 9.34
CA LEU A 13 -10.51 6.46 8.15
C LEU A 13 -10.94 5.81 6.84
N THR A 14 -11.61 4.65 6.89
CA THR A 14 -11.99 3.87 5.71
C THR A 14 -13.50 3.67 5.65
N GLU A 15 -14.11 3.77 4.47
CA GLU A 15 -15.45 3.23 4.29
C GLU A 15 -15.38 1.70 4.38
N ILE A 16 -16.06 1.12 5.37
CA ILE A 16 -16.04 -0.33 5.59
C ILE A 16 -16.91 -0.99 4.51
N VAL A 17 -16.27 -1.42 3.42
CA VAL A 17 -16.90 -2.20 2.35
C VAL A 17 -16.35 -3.62 2.36
N GLY A 18 -17.17 -4.59 2.78
CA GLY A 18 -16.80 -6.01 2.79
C GLY A 18 -16.20 -6.50 4.13
N PRO A 19 -15.61 -7.71 4.13
CA PRO A 19 -15.04 -8.30 5.35
C PRO A 19 -13.81 -7.52 5.82
N PHE A 20 -13.78 -7.18 7.11
CA PHE A 20 -12.69 -6.44 7.75
C PHE A 20 -12.27 -7.14 9.04
N LEU A 21 -11.05 -6.87 9.49
CA LEU A 21 -10.54 -7.37 10.77
C LEU A 21 -11.25 -6.64 11.91
N SER A 22 -12.19 -7.33 12.58
CA SER A 22 -12.88 -6.77 13.74
C SER A 22 -11.93 -6.60 14.92
N LEU A 23 -12.25 -5.69 15.84
CA LEU A 23 -11.46 -5.46 17.05
C LEU A 23 -11.34 -6.75 17.90
N GLU A 24 -12.40 -7.54 17.97
CA GLU A 24 -12.44 -8.80 18.72
C GLU A 24 -11.49 -9.85 18.11
N VAL A 25 -11.51 -10.01 16.79
CA VAL A 25 -10.59 -10.93 16.10
C VAL A 25 -9.15 -10.43 16.20
N LEU A 26 -8.93 -9.11 16.09
CA LEU A 26 -7.60 -8.53 16.28
C LEU A 26 -7.04 -8.83 17.67
N LEU A 27 -7.80 -8.56 18.74
CA LEU A 27 -7.31 -8.74 20.11
C LEU A 27 -7.14 -10.21 20.50
N SER A 28 -7.88 -11.12 19.88
CA SER A 28 -7.76 -12.56 20.13
C SER A 28 -6.62 -13.22 19.34
N VAL A 29 -6.47 -12.89 18.05
CA VAL A 29 -5.48 -13.53 17.16
C VAL A 29 -4.14 -12.77 17.17
N PHE A 30 -4.17 -11.44 17.32
CA PHE A 30 -3.02 -10.55 17.32
C PHE A 30 -2.95 -9.73 18.62
N PRO A 31 -2.75 -10.38 19.78
CA PRO A 31 -2.80 -9.69 21.08
C PRO A 31 -1.75 -8.57 21.23
N GLN A 32 -0.65 -8.64 20.48
CA GLN A 32 0.40 -7.61 20.43
C GLN A 32 0.18 -6.57 19.33
N GLY A 33 -0.90 -6.68 18.56
CA GLY A 33 -1.16 -5.88 17.38
C GLY A 33 -0.58 -6.48 16.09
N LEU A 34 -0.83 -5.78 14.99
CA LEU A 34 -0.26 -6.12 13.68
C LEU A 34 1.23 -5.73 13.65
N GLU A 35 2.00 -6.40 12.82
CA GLU A 35 3.39 -6.01 12.56
C GLU A 35 3.45 -4.56 12.07
N SER A 36 4.34 -3.78 12.68
CA SER A 36 4.60 -2.42 12.23
C SER A 36 5.30 -2.45 10.88
N HIS A 37 5.01 -1.46 10.05
CA HIS A 37 5.78 -1.25 8.82
C HIS A 37 7.27 -1.03 9.13
N ASP A 38 8.14 -1.46 8.22
CA ASP A 38 9.56 -1.15 8.28
C ASP A 38 9.76 0.37 8.17
N SER A 39 10.42 0.95 9.18
CA SER A 39 10.63 2.40 9.29
C SER A 39 11.53 2.96 8.19
N GLU A 40 12.51 2.20 7.72
CA GLU A 40 13.39 2.59 6.63
C GLU A 40 12.63 2.56 5.31
N HIS A 41 11.92 1.45 5.05
CA HIS A 41 11.09 1.34 3.86
C HIS A 41 10.06 2.46 3.79
N TYR A 42 9.37 2.75 4.90
CA TYR A 42 8.40 3.84 4.98
C TYR A 42 9.02 5.21 4.68
N ARG A 43 10.25 5.46 5.16
CA ARG A 43 10.99 6.69 4.86
C ARG A 43 11.28 6.80 3.36
N LEU A 44 11.71 5.73 2.71
CA LEU A 44 11.99 5.70 1.27
C LEU A 44 10.71 5.91 0.44
N LEU A 45 9.63 5.20 0.79
CA LEU A 45 8.32 5.37 0.16
C LEU A 45 7.84 6.82 0.23
N LYS A 46 7.98 7.46 1.40
CA LYS A 46 7.60 8.85 1.60
C LYS A 46 8.44 9.80 0.73
N GLN A 47 9.73 9.55 0.61
CA GLN A 47 10.61 10.35 -0.25
C GLN A 47 10.22 10.21 -1.73
N ALA A 48 10.07 8.99 -2.23
CA ALA A 48 9.66 8.73 -3.61
C ALA A 48 8.28 9.35 -3.92
N TYR A 49 7.37 9.31 -2.96
CA TYR A 49 6.06 9.96 -3.07
C TYR A 49 6.16 11.48 -3.20
N GLN A 50 7.08 12.12 -2.44
CA GLN A 50 7.32 13.57 -2.54
C GLN A 50 7.89 13.94 -3.90
N GLU A 51 8.89 13.20 -4.39
CA GLU A 51 9.47 13.40 -5.72
C GLU A 51 8.41 13.27 -6.83
N TRP A 52 7.53 12.26 -6.73
CA TRP A 52 6.41 12.12 -7.64
C TRP A 52 5.42 13.29 -7.54
N THR A 53 5.10 13.74 -6.33
CA THR A 53 4.16 14.86 -6.09
C THR A 53 4.66 16.17 -6.70
N GLU A 54 5.96 16.43 -6.62
CA GLU A 54 6.59 17.62 -7.20
C GLU A 54 6.63 17.58 -8.74
N SER A 55 6.56 16.38 -9.32
CA SER A 55 6.73 16.16 -10.76
C SER A 55 5.54 15.42 -11.41
N GLN A 56 4.32 15.54 -10.86
CA GLN A 56 3.14 14.77 -11.30
C GLN A 56 2.78 14.93 -12.79
N ARG A 57 3.26 15.99 -13.45
CA ARG A 57 3.01 16.24 -14.88
C ARG A 57 3.96 15.49 -15.80
N ASP A 58 5.02 14.87 -15.27
CA ASP A 58 5.94 14.05 -16.04
C ASP A 58 5.47 12.57 -16.05
N PRO A 59 5.01 12.06 -17.21
CA PRO A 59 4.55 10.68 -17.31
C PRO A 59 5.64 9.65 -17.01
N ALA A 60 6.91 9.97 -17.25
CA ALA A 60 8.01 9.06 -16.97
C ALA A 60 8.22 8.91 -15.45
N ILE A 61 8.17 10.01 -14.71
CA ILE A 61 8.27 9.98 -13.24
C ILE A 61 7.04 9.27 -12.65
N HIS A 62 5.85 9.52 -13.19
CA HIS A 62 4.66 8.79 -12.76
C HIS A 62 4.78 7.28 -12.98
N ARG A 63 5.38 6.86 -14.10
CA ARG A 63 5.63 5.43 -14.37
C ARG A 63 6.61 4.82 -13.37
N VAL A 64 7.73 5.50 -13.13
CA VAL A 64 8.75 5.06 -12.16
C VAL A 64 8.14 4.92 -10.75
N TRP A 65 7.30 5.87 -10.34
CA TRP A 65 6.58 5.79 -9.07
C TRP A 65 5.71 4.54 -8.96
N ILE A 66 4.89 4.27 -9.98
CA ILE A 66 4.03 3.08 -10.00
C ILE A 66 4.87 1.80 -9.93
N ASP A 67 5.89 1.68 -10.77
CA ASP A 67 6.74 0.49 -10.83
C ASP A 67 7.49 0.27 -9.50
N TRP A 68 7.96 1.36 -8.87
CA TRP A 68 8.62 1.30 -7.57
C TRP A 68 7.69 0.80 -6.48
N VAL A 69 6.47 1.33 -6.38
CA VAL A 69 5.46 0.87 -5.39
C VAL A 69 5.12 -0.60 -5.60
N LEU A 70 4.86 -1.02 -6.85
CA LEU A 70 4.49 -2.40 -7.16
C LEU A 70 5.59 -3.39 -6.77
N GLN A 71 6.85 -3.08 -7.07
CA GLN A 71 7.96 -4.01 -6.87
C GLN A 71 8.57 -3.94 -5.48
N ASN A 72 8.68 -2.74 -4.89
CA ASN A 72 9.44 -2.53 -3.65
C ASN A 72 8.55 -2.44 -2.41
N THR A 73 7.32 -1.95 -2.54
CA THR A 73 6.39 -1.82 -1.40
C THR A 73 5.39 -2.96 -1.34
N LEU A 74 4.84 -3.35 -2.50
CA LEU A 74 3.91 -4.46 -2.60
C LEU A 74 4.58 -5.79 -2.97
N GLU A 75 5.89 -5.76 -3.24
CA GLU A 75 6.73 -6.94 -3.48
C GLU A 75 6.21 -7.85 -4.61
N TYR A 76 5.50 -7.29 -5.59
CA TYR A 76 5.07 -8.06 -6.75
C TYR A 76 6.28 -8.50 -7.57
N PRO A 77 6.41 -9.80 -7.91
CA PRO A 77 7.45 -10.28 -8.80
C PRO A 77 7.38 -9.58 -10.16
N ALA A 78 8.53 -9.28 -10.74
CA ALA A 78 8.59 -8.60 -12.04
C ALA A 78 7.89 -9.40 -13.14
N GLU A 79 7.91 -10.72 -13.08
CA GLU A 79 7.20 -11.59 -14.03
C GLU A 79 5.67 -11.45 -13.99
N CYS A 80 5.09 -10.90 -12.92
CA CYS A 80 3.66 -10.64 -12.76
C CYS A 80 3.26 -9.24 -13.25
N LEU A 81 4.21 -8.35 -13.50
CA LEU A 81 3.95 -6.99 -13.94
C LEU A 81 3.97 -6.91 -15.47
N ARG A 82 2.97 -6.25 -16.05
CA ARG A 82 2.83 -6.06 -17.50
C ARG A 82 2.67 -4.59 -17.83
N SER A 83 3.31 -4.18 -18.92
CA SER A 83 3.50 -2.77 -19.26
C SER A 83 3.17 -2.50 -20.72
N GLY A 84 2.47 -1.40 -21.00
CA GLY A 84 2.21 -0.96 -22.37
C GLY A 84 1.58 -2.07 -23.24
N GLN A 85 2.28 -2.48 -24.28
CA GLN A 85 1.82 -3.50 -25.24
C GLN A 85 1.75 -4.92 -24.65
N GLU A 86 2.36 -5.17 -23.49
CA GLU A 86 2.28 -6.46 -22.80
C GLU A 86 0.97 -6.63 -22.02
N ILE A 87 0.20 -5.55 -21.83
CA ILE A 87 -1.09 -5.60 -21.15
C ILE A 87 -2.10 -6.23 -22.12
N PRO A 88 -2.77 -7.35 -21.75
CA PRO A 88 -3.74 -7.99 -22.62
C PRO A 88 -4.92 -7.04 -22.90
N PRO A 89 -5.51 -7.08 -24.11
CA PRO A 89 -6.68 -6.29 -24.41
C PRO A 89 -7.82 -6.67 -23.47
N VAL A 90 -8.61 -5.68 -23.03
CA VAL A 90 -9.83 -5.93 -22.26
C VAL A 90 -10.74 -6.83 -23.07
N ALA A 91 -11.06 -8.01 -22.54
CA ALA A 91 -11.98 -8.93 -23.19
C ALA A 91 -13.33 -8.23 -23.39
N SER A 92 -13.79 -8.19 -24.65
CA SER A 92 -15.07 -7.60 -25.07
C SER A 92 -16.26 -8.46 -24.66
#